data_AF-A0A7J8BSE9-F1
#
_entry.id   AF-A0A7J8BSE9-F1
#
_cell.length_a   1.000
_cell.length_b   1.000
_cell.length_c   1.000
_cell.angle_alpha   90.00
_cell.angle_beta   90.00
_cell.angle_gamma   90.00
#
_symmetry.space_group_name_H-M   'P 1'
#
loop_
_entity.id
_entity.type
_entity.pdbx_description
1 polymer ?
#
loop_
_entity_poly.entity_id
_entity_poly.type
_entity_poly.pdbx_seq_one_letter_code
_entity_poly.pdbx_strand_id
1 'polypeptide(L)'
;MTLAEEKDSVVIVSVADSNEDYVTSVVDMITKKFKRQLKSGSLEVISIPAFFYPDMSHARQSTEDSQKLDSWRIKQVLDFCFLMLYAQPKAMYYLQLEDDIIAKNMYFTKITDFIHNISSNNWFYIEFSILGFVGKLFKSEDLTDFVRFFLMFYKDKPIDLLLGDIFRVKKCSPGETLEECTERNKQIRIQYKPSLFQHVGDVWSSFPITEQYYKVRF
;
A
#
# COMPACT_ATOMS: atom_id res chain seq x y z
N MET A 1 7.20 18.41 2.26
CA MET A 1 7.32 18.51 0.79
C MET A 1 7.52 19.96 0.43
N THR A 2 8.37 20.24 -0.55
CA THR A 2 8.52 21.57 -1.13
C THR A 2 7.32 21.89 -2.02
N LEU A 3 7.15 23.15 -2.42
CA LEU A 3 6.07 23.55 -3.35
C LEU A 3 6.21 22.90 -4.74
N ALA A 4 7.43 22.56 -5.16
CA ALA A 4 7.66 21.87 -6.42
C ALA A 4 7.19 20.41 -6.33
N GLU A 5 7.57 19.71 -5.26
CA GLU A 5 7.15 18.32 -5.01
C GLU A 5 5.62 18.21 -4.86
N GLU A 6 4.99 19.19 -4.21
CA GLU A 6 3.54 19.22 -4.05
C GLU A 6 2.80 19.44 -5.38
N LYS A 7 3.39 20.17 -6.34
CA LYS A 7 2.79 20.32 -7.67
C LYS A 7 2.95 19.08 -8.54
N ASP A 8 3.96 18.27 -8.25
CA ASP A 8 4.29 17.04 -8.98
C ASP A 8 3.66 15.79 -8.35
N SER A 9 2.76 15.95 -7.37
CA SER A 9 2.14 14.83 -6.68
C SER A 9 0.74 15.16 -6.17
N VAL A 10 -0.02 14.09 -5.93
CA VAL A 10 -1.32 14.14 -5.27
C VAL A 10 -1.28 13.16 -4.11
N VAL A 11 -1.52 13.67 -2.89
CA VAL A 11 -1.69 12.85 -1.70
C VAL A 11 -3.16 12.52 -1.55
N ILE A 12 -3.48 11.23 -1.37
CA ILE A 12 -4.86 10.79 -1.19
C ILE A 12 -4.94 10.13 0.18
N VAL A 13 -5.78 10.68 1.05
CA VAL A 13 -6.06 10.12 2.37
C VAL A 13 -7.38 9.38 2.28
N SER A 14 -7.33 8.05 2.38
CA SER A 14 -8.51 7.20 2.46
C SER A 14 -8.88 6.95 3.91
N VAL A 15 -10.07 7.39 4.32
CA VAL A 15 -10.63 7.12 5.65
C VAL A 15 -11.65 5.99 5.53
N ALA A 16 -11.18 4.78 5.76
CA ALA A 16 -11.93 3.55 5.59
C ALA A 16 -12.53 3.05 6.92
N ASP A 17 -13.22 3.92 7.66
CA ASP A 17 -13.88 3.58 8.93
C ASP A 17 -15.40 3.65 8.79
N SER A 18 -16.12 2.78 9.51
CA SER A 18 -17.58 2.76 9.55
C SER A 18 -18.20 3.77 10.53
N ASN A 19 -17.41 4.30 11.46
CA ASN A 19 -17.84 5.28 12.44
C ASN A 19 -17.86 6.69 11.80
N GLU A 20 -19.06 7.19 11.52
CA GLU A 20 -19.26 8.51 10.90
C GLU A 20 -18.70 9.67 11.73
N ASP A 21 -18.76 9.60 13.07
CA ASP A 21 -18.19 10.62 13.95
C ASP A 21 -16.67 10.67 13.82
N TYR A 22 -16.04 9.48 13.76
CA TYR A 22 -14.59 9.38 13.55
C TYR A 22 -14.20 9.92 12.18
N VAL A 23 -14.88 9.48 11.11
CA VAL A 23 -14.64 9.98 9.75
C VAL A 23 -14.77 11.49 9.69
N THR A 24 -15.84 12.04 10.27
CA THR A 24 -16.08 13.48 10.33
C THR A 24 -14.96 14.19 11.09
N SER A 25 -14.51 13.65 12.21
CA SER A 25 -13.42 14.23 13.01
C SER A 25 -12.10 14.31 12.23
N VAL A 26 -11.77 13.27 11.45
CA VAL A 26 -10.56 13.22 10.62
C VAL A 26 -10.67 14.21 9.47
N VAL A 27 -11.81 14.26 8.78
CA VAL A 27 -12.08 15.23 7.70
C VAL A 27 -11.97 16.65 8.21
N ASP A 28 -12.53 16.95 9.39
CA ASP A 28 -12.46 18.26 10.03
C ASP A 28 -11.02 18.65 10.37
N MET A 29 -10.25 17.72 10.93
CA MET A 29 -8.85 17.93 11.26
C MET A 29 -8.04 18.25 9.99
N ILE A 30 -8.19 17.45 8.94
CA ILE A 30 -7.48 17.64 7.67
C ILE A 30 -7.89 18.96 7.03
N THR A 31 -9.18 19.26 7.01
CA THR A 31 -9.74 20.51 6.48
C THR A 31 -9.20 21.72 7.23
N LYS A 32 -9.04 21.65 8.55
CA LYS A 32 -8.47 22.75 9.34
C LYS A 32 -6.98 22.94 9.08
N LYS A 33 -6.20 21.85 9.01
CA LYS A 33 -4.73 21.89 8.90
C LYS A 33 -4.20 22.10 7.47
N PHE A 34 -4.87 21.56 6.45
CA PHE A 34 -4.36 21.46 5.08
C PHE A 34 -5.23 22.18 4.04
N LYS A 35 -5.87 23.30 4.43
CA LYS A 35 -6.76 24.11 3.57
C LYS A 35 -6.17 24.44 2.21
N ARG A 36 -4.87 24.75 2.16
CA ARG A 36 -4.20 25.15 0.91
C ARG A 36 -4.10 23.96 -0.04
N GLN A 37 -3.66 22.81 0.45
CA GLN A 37 -3.46 21.58 -0.32
C GLN A 37 -4.78 21.04 -0.86
N LEU A 38 -5.83 21.07 -0.04
CA LEU A 38 -7.19 20.70 -0.46
C LEU A 38 -7.70 21.60 -1.58
N LYS A 39 -7.48 22.93 -1.46
CA LYS A 39 -7.89 23.89 -2.49
C LYS A 39 -7.10 23.75 -3.80
N SER A 40 -5.83 23.36 -3.74
CA SER A 40 -5.01 23.13 -4.93
C SER A 40 -5.22 21.76 -5.57
N GLY A 41 -5.90 20.83 -4.90
CA GLY A 41 -6.04 19.45 -5.35
C GLY A 41 -4.78 18.59 -5.17
N SER A 42 -3.77 19.09 -4.46
CA SER A 42 -2.56 18.32 -4.11
C SER A 42 -2.79 17.38 -2.92
N LEU A 43 -3.91 17.57 -2.20
CA LEU A 43 -4.41 16.65 -1.19
C LEU A 43 -5.89 16.37 -1.46
N GLU A 44 -6.26 15.10 -1.49
CA GLU A 44 -7.63 14.63 -1.57
C GLU A 44 -7.95 13.76 -0.36
N VAL A 45 -9.18 13.84 0.14
CA VAL A 45 -9.67 12.98 1.22
C VAL A 45 -10.89 12.24 0.70
N ILE A 46 -10.87 10.92 0.81
CA ILE A 46 -11.97 10.05 0.41
C ILE A 46 -12.41 9.20 1.60
N SER A 47 -13.67 8.79 1.60
CA SER A 47 -14.18 7.77 2.51
C SER A 47 -14.76 6.64 1.68
N ILE A 48 -14.56 5.41 2.13
CA ILE A 48 -15.07 4.21 1.46
C ILE A 48 -16.44 3.89 2.06
N PRO A 49 -17.53 3.97 1.27
CA PRO A 49 -18.86 3.68 1.78
C PRO A 49 -18.99 2.24 2.30
N ALA A 50 -19.74 2.06 3.39
CA ALA A 50 -19.92 0.74 4.02
C ALA A 50 -20.51 -0.32 3.07
N PHE A 51 -21.35 0.08 2.10
CA PHE A 51 -21.93 -0.84 1.11
C PHE A 51 -20.91 -1.47 0.16
N PHE A 52 -19.68 -0.93 0.11
CA PHE A 52 -18.61 -1.49 -0.72
C PHE A 52 -18.08 -2.82 -0.16
N TYR A 53 -18.20 -3.04 1.15
CA TYR A 53 -17.74 -4.26 1.78
C TYR A 53 -18.83 -5.35 1.67
N PRO A 54 -18.49 -6.56 1.18
CA PRO A 54 -19.43 -7.67 1.19
C PRO A 54 -19.70 -8.12 2.64
N ASP A 55 -20.82 -8.81 2.84
CA ASP A 55 -21.10 -9.42 4.14
C ASP A 55 -20.01 -10.46 4.48
N MET A 56 -19.32 -10.22 5.59
CA MET A 56 -18.22 -11.05 6.09
C MET A 56 -18.70 -12.11 7.09
N SER A 57 -20.01 -12.17 7.38
CA SER A 57 -20.63 -13.10 8.34
C SER A 57 -20.52 -14.58 7.97
N HIS A 58 -20.05 -14.91 6.76
CA HIS A 58 -19.98 -16.27 6.22
C HIS A 58 -18.62 -16.96 6.33
N ALA A 59 -17.71 -16.50 7.20
CA ALA A 59 -16.44 -17.18 7.44
C ALA A 59 -16.65 -18.46 8.28
N ARG A 60 -16.00 -19.55 7.83
CA ARG A 60 -16.10 -20.93 8.34
C ARG A 60 -15.98 -21.02 9.87
N GLN A 61 -16.58 -22.06 10.47
CA GLN A 61 -16.53 -22.46 11.89
C GLN A 61 -15.17 -22.23 12.57
N SER A 62 -14.90 -21.00 12.97
CA SER A 62 -13.66 -20.57 13.60
C SER A 62 -13.98 -19.72 14.83
N THR A 63 -13.01 -19.54 15.74
CA THR A 63 -13.22 -18.75 16.96
C THR A 63 -13.52 -17.29 16.61
N GLU A 64 -14.25 -16.58 17.47
CA GLU A 64 -14.60 -15.16 17.24
C GLU A 64 -13.38 -14.29 16.90
N ASP A 65 -12.23 -14.54 17.56
CA ASP A 65 -11.00 -13.79 17.31
C ASP A 65 -10.41 -14.08 15.91
N SER A 66 -10.48 -15.33 15.45
CA SER A 66 -10.04 -15.68 14.10
C SER A 66 -10.95 -15.09 13.01
N GLN A 67 -12.27 -15.04 13.26
CA GLN A 67 -13.21 -14.40 12.34
C GLN A 67 -12.99 -12.90 12.23
N LYS A 68 -12.68 -12.23 13.35
CA LYS A 68 -12.33 -10.80 13.37
C LYS A 68 -11.05 -10.52 12.60
N LEU A 69 -10.01 -11.35 12.79
CA LEU A 69 -8.75 -11.21 12.09
C LEU A 69 -8.91 -11.42 10.58
N ASP A 70 -9.67 -12.43 10.17
CA ASP A 70 -9.95 -12.69 8.76
C ASP A 70 -10.77 -11.57 8.14
N SER A 71 -11.81 -11.09 8.83
CA SER A 71 -12.62 -9.95 8.36
C SER A 71 -11.76 -8.68 8.19
N TRP A 72 -10.85 -8.41 9.13
CA TRP A 72 -9.92 -7.29 9.05
C TRP A 72 -8.97 -7.41 7.84
N ARG A 73 -8.41 -8.60 7.59
CA ARG A 73 -7.54 -8.84 6.42
C ARG A 73 -8.28 -8.63 5.10
N ILE A 74 -9.49 -9.18 5.00
CA ILE A 74 -10.33 -9.04 3.81
C ILE A 74 -10.64 -7.56 3.57
N LYS A 75 -11.03 -6.84 4.63
CA LYS A 75 -11.27 -5.41 4.57
C LYS A 75 -10.03 -4.65 4.10
N GLN A 76 -8.86 -4.94 4.66
CA GLN A 76 -7.61 -4.28 4.28
C GLN A 76 -7.28 -4.45 2.79
N VAL A 77 -7.45 -5.65 2.23
CA VAL A 77 -7.27 -5.89 0.79
C VAL A 77 -8.23 -5.04 -0.04
N LEU A 78 -9.50 -4.95 0.37
CA LEU A 78 -10.52 -4.15 -0.30
C LEU A 78 -10.24 -2.64 -0.21
N ASP A 79 -9.78 -2.16 0.95
CA ASP A 79 -9.38 -0.76 1.17
C ASP A 79 -8.27 -0.36 0.20
N PHE A 80 -7.23 -1.20 0.08
CA PHE A 80 -6.14 -0.96 -0.87
C PHE A 80 -6.60 -1.03 -2.32
N CYS A 81 -7.47 -2.00 -2.68
CA CYS A 81 -8.01 -2.08 -4.03
C CYS A 81 -8.79 -0.81 -4.42
N PHE A 82 -9.63 -0.31 -3.51
CA PHE A 82 -10.39 0.92 -3.74
C PHE A 82 -9.46 2.12 -3.94
N LEU A 83 -8.48 2.29 -3.04
CA LEU A 83 -7.54 3.39 -3.10
C LEU A 83 -6.68 3.34 -4.38
N MET A 84 -6.18 2.17 -4.75
CA MET A 84 -5.41 1.97 -5.99
C MET A 84 -6.22 2.33 -7.23
N LEU A 85 -7.49 1.91 -7.32
CA LEU A 85 -8.37 2.27 -8.44
C LEU A 85 -8.66 3.77 -8.49
N TYR A 86 -8.93 4.38 -7.34
CA TYR A 86 -9.19 5.81 -7.25
C TYR A 86 -7.96 6.64 -7.65
N ALA A 87 -6.76 6.18 -7.28
CA ALA A 87 -5.50 6.84 -7.58
C ALA A 87 -5.00 6.63 -9.01
N GLN A 88 -5.43 5.56 -9.69
CA GLN A 88 -4.93 5.13 -11.00
C GLN A 88 -4.85 6.25 -12.06
N PRO A 89 -5.89 7.08 -12.27
CA PRO A 89 -5.84 8.10 -13.32
C PRO A 89 -5.11 9.39 -12.90
N LYS A 90 -4.59 9.49 -11.68
CA LYS A 90 -4.16 10.78 -11.09
C LYS A 90 -2.68 11.09 -11.23
N ALA A 91 -1.83 10.07 -11.37
CA ALA A 91 -0.38 10.25 -11.43
C ALA A 91 0.28 9.12 -12.24
N MET A 92 1.55 9.30 -12.62
CA MET A 92 2.33 8.27 -13.34
C MET A 92 2.71 7.08 -12.44
N TYR A 93 2.92 7.35 -11.15
CA TYR A 93 3.30 6.36 -10.16
C TYR A 93 2.38 6.43 -8.95
N TYR A 94 2.21 5.28 -8.30
CA TYR A 94 1.43 5.13 -7.08
C TYR A 94 2.31 4.57 -5.97
N LEU A 95 2.35 5.25 -4.82
CA LEU A 95 3.07 4.83 -3.64
C LEU A 95 2.06 4.47 -2.54
N GLN A 96 2.02 3.20 -2.13
CA GLN A 96 1.19 2.78 -1.00
C GLN A 96 1.85 3.17 0.32
N LEU A 97 1.12 3.88 1.17
CA LEU A 97 1.51 4.19 2.55
C LEU A 97 0.40 3.80 3.52
N GLU A 98 0.76 3.65 4.79
CA GLU A 98 -0.12 3.40 5.93
C GLU A 98 -0.05 4.60 6.88
N ASP A 99 -0.94 4.69 7.86
CA ASP A 99 -1.08 5.83 8.77
C ASP A 99 -0.08 5.82 9.93
N ASP A 100 0.50 4.66 10.25
CA ASP A 100 1.42 4.44 11.36
C ASP A 100 2.90 4.39 10.94
N ILE A 101 3.29 5.25 10.00
CA ILE A 101 4.68 5.32 9.52
C ILE A 101 5.40 6.63 9.85
N ILE A 102 6.71 6.52 10.01
CA ILE A 102 7.64 7.64 9.97
C ILE A 102 8.39 7.62 8.64
N ALA A 103 8.28 8.71 7.88
CA ALA A 103 9.03 8.92 6.66
C ALA A 103 10.38 9.60 6.94
N LYS A 104 11.43 9.16 6.25
CA LYS A 104 12.76 9.78 6.30
C LYS A 104 12.71 11.18 5.69
N ASN A 105 13.56 12.09 6.19
CA ASN A 105 13.65 13.42 5.59
C ASN A 105 14.02 13.34 4.10
N MET A 106 13.38 14.20 3.29
CA MET A 106 13.48 14.25 1.83
C MET A 106 13.11 12.93 1.14
N TYR A 107 12.17 12.14 1.70
CA TYR A 107 11.75 10.87 1.09
C TYR A 107 11.30 11.08 -0.36
N PHE A 108 10.56 12.15 -0.65
CA PHE A 108 10.01 12.41 -1.98
C PHE A 108 11.13 12.63 -3.00
N THR A 109 12.03 13.57 -2.73
CA THR A 109 13.22 13.82 -3.58
C THR A 109 14.04 12.54 -3.81
N LYS A 110 14.24 11.73 -2.77
CA LYS A 110 14.99 10.47 -2.89
C LYS A 110 14.29 9.45 -3.78
N ILE A 111 12.96 9.36 -3.70
CA ILE A 111 12.15 8.49 -4.55
C ILE A 111 12.24 8.96 -6.00
N THR A 112 12.03 10.26 -6.25
CA THR A 112 12.07 10.81 -7.61
C THR A 112 13.45 10.64 -8.23
N ASP A 113 14.52 10.98 -7.50
CA ASP A 113 15.90 10.83 -8.00
C ASP A 113 16.20 9.36 -8.30
N PHE A 114 15.72 8.43 -7.47
CA PHE A 114 15.92 7.01 -7.70
C PHE A 114 15.22 6.52 -8.98
N ILE A 115 13.96 6.91 -9.19
CA ILE A 115 13.19 6.55 -10.39
C ILE A 115 13.87 7.09 -11.65
N HIS A 116 14.33 8.35 -11.64
CA HIS A 116 15.01 8.95 -12.79
C HIS A 116 16.35 8.28 -13.12
N ASN A 117 17.04 7.73 -12.11
CA ASN A 117 18.33 7.07 -12.29
C ASN A 117 18.21 5.59 -12.70
N ILE A 118 17.03 4.99 -12.65
CA ILE A 118 16.84 3.61 -13.09
C ILE A 118 16.90 3.57 -14.62
N SER A 119 17.94 2.91 -15.16
CA SER A 119 18.15 2.79 -16.61
C SER A 119 17.15 1.88 -17.33
N SER A 120 16.43 1.02 -16.60
CA SER A 120 15.54 0.00 -17.15
C SER A 120 14.10 0.21 -16.68
N ASN A 121 13.17 0.38 -17.61
CA ASN A 121 11.75 0.49 -17.30
C ASN A 121 11.06 -0.87 -17.05
N ASN A 122 11.80 -1.98 -16.98
CA ASN A 122 11.26 -3.33 -16.84
C ASN A 122 11.21 -3.82 -15.37
N TRP A 123 10.87 -2.95 -14.41
CA TRP A 123 10.64 -3.33 -13.02
C TRP A 123 9.15 -3.61 -12.76
N PHE A 124 8.86 -4.44 -11.75
CA PHE A 124 7.49 -4.85 -11.42
C PHE A 124 6.85 -3.95 -10.36
N TYR A 125 7.59 -3.66 -9.29
CA TYR A 125 7.34 -2.58 -8.34
C TYR A 125 8.67 -2.24 -7.65
N ILE A 126 8.75 -1.09 -6.99
CA ILE A 126 9.92 -0.66 -6.23
C ILE A 126 9.59 -0.64 -4.73
N GLU A 127 10.50 -1.17 -3.92
CA GLU A 127 10.35 -1.21 -2.46
C GLU A 127 11.17 -0.12 -1.78
N PHE A 128 10.49 0.77 -1.06
CA PHE A 128 11.10 1.77 -0.17
C PHE A 128 10.93 1.43 1.32
N SER A 129 10.13 0.41 1.63
CA SER A 129 10.07 -0.24 2.94
C SER A 129 10.28 -1.75 2.83
N ILE A 130 10.99 -2.29 3.82
CA ILE A 130 11.28 -3.73 3.95
C ILE A 130 10.03 -4.48 4.44
N LEU A 131 9.15 -3.79 5.17
CA LEU A 131 8.01 -4.41 5.83
C LEU A 131 6.76 -4.30 4.96
N GLY A 132 6.02 -5.41 4.88
CA GLY A 132 4.66 -5.46 4.38
C GLY A 132 4.41 -4.82 2.99
N PHE A 133 3.19 -4.32 2.81
CA PHE A 133 2.69 -3.68 1.59
C PHE A 133 2.97 -2.18 1.57
N VAL A 134 3.42 -1.63 2.69
CA VAL A 134 3.83 -0.23 2.83
C VAL A 134 5.11 0.08 2.05
N GLY A 135 5.19 1.31 1.54
CA GLY A 135 6.34 1.82 0.80
C GLY A 135 6.55 1.10 -0.54
N LYS A 136 5.51 0.49 -1.11
CA LYS A 136 5.56 -0.15 -2.42
C LYS A 136 5.11 0.84 -3.49
N LEU A 137 5.98 1.07 -4.46
CA LEU A 137 5.75 1.97 -5.58
C LEU A 137 5.44 1.16 -6.84
N PHE A 138 4.32 1.47 -7.46
CA PHE A 138 3.81 0.85 -8.68
C PHE A 138 3.72 1.89 -9.79
N LYS A 139 3.77 1.43 -11.04
CA LYS A 139 3.32 2.27 -12.16
C LYS A 139 1.80 2.31 -12.16
N SER A 140 1.23 3.47 -12.38
CA SER A 140 -0.23 3.61 -12.38
C SER A 140 -0.90 2.83 -13.51
N GLU A 141 -0.22 2.61 -14.64
CA GLU A 141 -0.72 1.77 -15.73
C GLU A 141 -0.93 0.30 -15.32
N ASP A 142 -0.10 -0.21 -14.40
CA ASP A 142 -0.13 -1.60 -13.96
C ASP A 142 -1.15 -1.85 -12.83
N LEU A 143 -1.64 -0.80 -12.15
CA LEU A 143 -2.50 -0.93 -10.97
C LEU A 143 -3.75 -1.76 -11.22
N THR A 144 -4.36 -1.63 -12.41
CA THR A 144 -5.58 -2.37 -12.75
C THR A 144 -5.35 -3.88 -12.71
N ASP A 145 -4.18 -4.36 -13.13
CA ASP A 145 -3.83 -5.77 -13.09
C ASP A 145 -3.62 -6.27 -11.65
N PHE A 146 -2.94 -5.47 -10.83
CA PHE A 146 -2.79 -5.77 -9.40
C PHE A 146 -4.15 -5.86 -8.71
N VAL A 147 -5.01 -4.86 -8.90
CA VAL A 147 -6.34 -4.84 -8.28
C VAL A 147 -7.18 -6.02 -8.74
N ARG A 148 -7.21 -6.34 -10.04
CA ARG A 148 -7.95 -7.51 -10.54
C ARG A 148 -7.48 -8.79 -9.87
N PHE A 149 -6.17 -8.99 -9.75
CA PHE A 149 -5.61 -10.17 -9.08
C PHE A 149 -5.97 -10.19 -7.60
N PHE A 150 -5.83 -9.06 -6.89
CA PHE A 150 -6.16 -8.95 -5.47
C PHE A 150 -7.65 -9.26 -5.23
N LEU A 151 -8.54 -8.73 -6.05
CA LEU A 151 -9.98 -9.00 -5.98
C LEU A 151 -10.37 -10.45 -6.32
N MET A 152 -9.52 -11.22 -7.01
CA MET A 152 -9.77 -12.65 -7.22
C MET A 152 -9.57 -13.47 -5.94
N PHE A 153 -8.70 -13.01 -5.03
CA PHE A 153 -8.22 -13.79 -3.88
C PHE A 153 -8.32 -13.05 -2.54
N TYR A 154 -9.05 -11.93 -2.48
CA TYR A 154 -9.18 -11.08 -1.30
C TYR A 154 -9.76 -11.79 -0.07
N LYS A 155 -10.50 -12.87 -0.29
CA LYS A 155 -11.06 -13.75 0.77
C LYS A 155 -10.10 -14.83 1.24
N ASP A 156 -9.05 -15.11 0.48
CA ASP A 156 -8.20 -16.28 0.68
C ASP A 156 -6.86 -15.93 1.32
N LYS A 157 -6.30 -14.75 1.01
CA LYS A 157 -4.96 -14.36 1.46
C LYS A 157 -4.85 -12.86 1.77
N PRO A 158 -4.00 -12.48 2.75
CA PRO A 158 -3.66 -11.09 3.00
C PRO A 158 -2.87 -10.47 1.82
N ILE A 159 -2.90 -9.14 1.72
CA ILE A 159 -2.35 -8.37 0.60
C ILE A 159 -0.87 -8.67 0.32
N ASP A 160 -0.06 -8.90 1.35
CA ASP A 160 1.38 -9.18 1.23
C ASP A 160 1.67 -10.48 0.49
N LEU A 161 0.89 -11.52 0.81
CA LEU A 161 1.00 -12.81 0.13
C LEU A 161 0.49 -12.70 -1.30
N LEU A 162 -0.58 -11.94 -1.53
CA LEU A 162 -1.12 -11.69 -2.87
C LEU A 162 -0.11 -10.95 -3.76
N LEU A 163 0.64 -9.99 -3.21
CA LEU A 163 1.71 -9.30 -3.93
C LEU A 163 2.84 -10.26 -4.36
N GLY A 164 3.21 -11.20 -3.49
CA GLY A 164 4.16 -12.25 -3.82
C GLY A 164 3.61 -13.23 -4.88
N ASP A 165 2.35 -13.61 -4.76
CA ASP A 165 1.69 -14.54 -5.68
C ASP A 165 1.56 -13.96 -7.10
N ILE A 166 1.14 -12.70 -7.25
CA ILE A 166 1.05 -12.08 -8.58
C ILE A 166 2.43 -11.97 -9.24
N PHE A 167 3.47 -11.65 -8.47
CA PHE A 167 4.84 -11.66 -8.97
C PHE A 167 5.22 -13.05 -9.46
N ARG A 168 4.91 -14.09 -8.69
CA ARG A 168 5.18 -15.47 -9.06
C ARG A 168 4.49 -15.85 -10.36
N VAL A 169 3.20 -15.56 -10.47
CA VAL A 169 2.38 -15.85 -11.65
C VAL A 169 2.88 -15.10 -12.89
N LYS A 170 3.30 -13.85 -12.76
CA LYS A 170 3.73 -13.02 -13.90
C LYS A 170 5.19 -13.20 -14.32
N LYS A 171 6.09 -13.63 -13.41
CA LYS A 171 7.55 -13.60 -13.63
C LYS A 171 8.27 -14.93 -13.50
N CYS A 172 7.67 -15.93 -12.84
CA CYS A 172 8.29 -17.25 -12.67
C CYS A 172 7.87 -18.22 -13.76
N SER A 173 8.78 -19.13 -14.10
CA SER A 173 8.49 -20.21 -15.04
C SER A 173 7.73 -21.35 -14.35
N PRO A 174 6.84 -22.08 -15.05
CA PRO A 174 6.21 -23.28 -14.49
C PRO A 174 7.25 -24.30 -14.05
N GLY A 175 7.16 -24.76 -12.80
CA GLY A 175 8.09 -25.73 -12.21
C GLY A 175 9.35 -25.15 -11.55
N GLU A 176 9.59 -23.84 -11.68
CA GLU A 176 10.69 -23.13 -10.99
C GLU A 176 10.34 -22.89 -9.50
N THR A 177 11.34 -22.99 -8.62
CA THR A 177 11.16 -22.64 -7.21
C THR A 177 11.03 -21.11 -7.04
N LEU A 178 10.38 -20.66 -5.96
CA LEU A 178 10.23 -19.22 -5.71
C LEU A 178 11.59 -18.54 -5.48
N GLU A 179 12.54 -19.25 -4.89
CA GLU A 179 13.89 -18.76 -4.62
C GLU A 179 14.65 -18.51 -5.92
N GLU A 180 14.72 -19.50 -6.81
CA GLU A 180 15.36 -19.36 -8.13
C GLU A 180 14.75 -18.23 -8.94
N CYS A 181 13.42 -18.15 -8.96
CA CYS A 181 12.71 -17.08 -9.65
C CYS A 181 13.01 -15.70 -9.05
N THR A 182 13.05 -15.58 -7.72
CA THR A 182 13.35 -14.31 -7.04
C THR A 182 14.77 -13.87 -7.33
N GLU A 183 15.73 -14.80 -7.29
CA GLU A 183 17.14 -14.57 -7.62
C GLU A 183 17.32 -14.09 -9.06
N ARG A 184 16.68 -14.77 -10.01
CA ARG A 184 16.69 -14.40 -11.44
C ARG A 184 16.06 -13.03 -11.70
N ASN A 185 15.01 -12.69 -10.96
CA ASN A 185 14.25 -11.46 -11.12
C ASN A 185 14.66 -10.36 -10.11
N LYS A 186 15.85 -10.45 -9.49
CA LYS A 186 16.38 -9.40 -8.58
C LYS A 186 16.41 -8.00 -9.19
N GLN A 187 16.64 -7.92 -10.50
CA GLN A 187 16.65 -6.63 -11.23
C GLN A 187 15.24 -6.09 -11.50
N ILE A 188 14.21 -6.92 -11.33
CA ILE A 188 12.79 -6.58 -11.56
C ILE A 188 12.11 -6.18 -10.25
N ARG A 189 12.49 -6.81 -9.13
CA ARG A 189 12.07 -6.43 -7.77
C ARG A 189 13.15 -5.53 -7.16
N ILE A 190 13.08 -4.25 -7.47
CA ILE A 190 14.08 -3.27 -7.06
C ILE A 190 13.81 -2.84 -5.63
N GLN A 191 14.80 -2.96 -4.75
CA GLN A 191 14.72 -2.49 -3.38
C GLN A 191 15.66 -1.29 -3.18
N TYR A 192 15.09 -0.18 -2.73
CA TYR A 192 15.86 1.00 -2.32
C TYR A 192 16.46 0.78 -0.93
N LYS A 193 17.76 1.07 -0.79
CA LYS A 193 18.48 1.00 0.49
C LYS A 193 19.19 2.33 0.76
N PRO A 194 19.09 2.89 1.98
CA PRO A 194 18.33 2.41 3.14
C PRO A 194 16.83 2.67 3.02
N SER A 195 16.01 1.95 3.79
CA SER A 195 14.55 2.17 3.81
C SER A 195 14.18 3.63 4.11
N LEU A 196 13.15 4.12 3.43
CA LEU A 196 12.63 5.48 3.59
C LEU A 196 11.43 5.57 4.55
N PHE A 197 10.77 4.45 4.83
CA PHE A 197 9.58 4.40 5.68
C PHE A 197 9.73 3.33 6.75
N GLN A 198 9.57 3.75 8.00
CA GLN A 198 9.56 2.85 9.15
C GLN A 198 8.17 2.81 9.77
N HIS A 199 7.66 1.61 9.99
CA HIS A 199 6.42 1.38 10.71
C HIS A 199 6.63 1.64 12.21
N VAL A 200 5.68 2.33 12.84
CA VAL A 200 5.68 2.76 14.24
C VAL A 200 4.31 2.41 14.80
N GLY A 201 4.09 1.11 14.98
CA GLY A 201 2.84 0.56 15.47
C GLY A 201 3.13 -0.75 16.15
N ASP A 202 2.68 -0.87 17.39
CA ASP A 202 2.66 -2.14 18.13
C ASP A 202 1.37 -2.89 17.74
N VAL A 203 1.50 -4.18 17.42
CA VAL A 203 0.48 -5.25 17.52
C VAL A 203 -0.24 -5.76 16.25
N TRP A 204 -0.50 -5.01 15.16
CA TRP A 204 -1.30 -5.60 14.05
C TRP A 204 -0.84 -5.22 12.62
N SER A 205 0.35 -5.69 12.24
CA SER A 205 0.70 -5.80 10.81
C SER A 205 0.05 -7.07 10.23
N SER A 206 -0.08 -7.16 8.89
CA SER A 206 -0.55 -8.37 8.19
C SER A 206 0.20 -9.67 8.56
N PHE A 207 1.34 -9.55 9.25
CA PHE A 207 2.12 -10.61 9.85
C PHE A 207 1.75 -10.80 11.33
N PRO A 208 1.05 -11.89 11.71
CA PRO A 208 0.78 -12.19 13.12
C PRO A 208 1.95 -12.83 13.88
N ILE A 209 3.14 -13.04 13.28
CA ILE A 209 4.23 -13.84 13.89
C ILE A 209 5.64 -13.28 13.64
N THR A 210 5.86 -11.98 13.79
CA THR A 210 7.22 -11.49 14.03
C THR A 210 7.18 -10.31 14.98
N GLU A 211 7.68 -10.51 16.20
CA GLU A 211 8.08 -9.41 17.07
C GLU A 211 9.02 -8.46 16.28
N GLN A 212 8.67 -7.18 16.26
CA GLN A 212 9.38 -6.13 15.52
C GLN A 212 10.77 -5.86 16.13
N TYR A 213 11.77 -6.67 15.76
CA TYR A 213 13.16 -6.40 16.14
C TYR A 213 13.91 -5.49 15.16
N TYR A 214 13.34 -5.15 14.01
CA TYR A 214 13.98 -4.27 13.02
C TYR A 214 13.63 -2.80 13.25
N LYS A 215 14.13 -2.23 14.36
CA LYS A 215 14.26 -0.76 14.48
C LYS A 215 15.35 -0.30 13.52
N VAL A 216 14.96 0.24 12.36
CA VAL A 216 15.90 0.98 11.52
C VAL A 216 16.33 2.21 12.34
N ARG A 217 17.63 2.33 12.63
CA ARG A 217 18.14 3.57 13.22
C ARG A 217 18.06 4.66 12.15
N PHE A 218 17.17 5.63 12.38
CA PHE A 218 17.10 6.85 11.60
C PHE A 218 18.37 7.69 11.73
#